data_AF-A0A5D6UT14-F1
#
_entry.id   AF-A0A5D6UT14-F1
#
_cell.length_a   1.000
_cell.length_b   1.000
_cell.length_c   1.000
_cell.angle_alpha   90.00
_cell.angle_beta   90.00
_cell.angle_gamma   90.00
#
_symmetry.space_group_name_H-M   'P 1'
#
loop_
_entity.id
_entity.type
_entity.pdbx_description
1 polymer ?
#
loop_
_entity_poly.entity_id
_entity_poly.type
_entity_poly.pdbx_seq_one_letter_code
_entity_poly.pdbx_strand_id
1 'polypeptide(L)' 'MNTDYSVGFYEPFASDPSVVYANDELNAWCDACDEVLTRVGEWNDESEGFAKIKVVCDACFFDMKELNLGYRVG' A
#
# COMPACT_ATOMS: atom_id res chain seq x y z
N MET A 1 3.29 -6.65 -6.26
CA MET A 1 2.72 -7.18 -5.01
C MET A 1 3.64 -8.24 -4.47
N ASN A 2 4.00 -8.10 -3.20
CA ASN A 2 4.58 -9.17 -2.42
C ASN A 2 3.45 -9.76 -1.56
N THR A 3 3.25 -11.07 -1.64
CA THR A 3 2.27 -11.80 -0.84
C THR A 3 2.93 -12.87 0.04
N ASP A 4 4.26 -12.97 -0.02
CA ASP A 4 5.02 -14.05 0.60
C ASP A 4 5.51 -13.68 2.00
N TYR A 5 5.74 -12.39 2.25
CA TYR A 5 6.18 -11.84 3.53
C TYR A 5 5.74 -10.39 3.69
N SER A 6 5.71 -9.91 4.93
CA SER A 6 5.39 -8.50 5.23
C SER A 6 6.52 -7.57 4.76
N VAL A 7 6.14 -6.44 4.15
CA VAL A 7 7.02 -5.36 3.67
C VAL A 7 6.57 -3.98 4.18
N GLY A 8 5.63 -3.96 5.12
CA GLY A 8 5.01 -2.74 5.61
C GLY A 8 3.80 -2.30 4.79
N PHE A 9 3.02 -1.40 5.38
CA PHE A 9 1.77 -0.90 4.81
C PHE A 9 1.50 0.52 5.28
N TYR A 10 1.83 1.48 4.44
CA TYR A 10 1.43 2.88 4.59
C TYR A 10 0.22 3.15 3.72
N GLU A 11 -0.68 3.97 4.23
CA GLU A 11 -1.89 4.43 3.55
C GLU A 11 -2.14 5.89 3.95
N PRO A 12 -2.78 6.70 3.09
CA PRO A 12 -3.02 8.12 3.39
C PRO A 12 -4.05 8.31 4.51
N PHE A 13 -4.88 7.30 4.78
CA PHE A 13 -5.86 7.26 5.86
C PHE A 13 -6.16 5.80 6.22
N ALA A 14 -6.62 5.55 7.45
CA ALA A 14 -7.01 4.21 7.87
C ALA A 14 -8.27 3.74 7.11
N SER A 15 -8.08 2.84 6.14
CA SER A 15 -9.18 2.26 5.35
C SER A 15 -9.89 1.09 6.05
N ASP A 16 -11.18 0.90 5.76
CA ASP A 16 -12.06 -0.13 6.36
C ASP A 16 -12.73 -0.97 5.25
N PRO A 17 -12.61 -2.31 5.26
CA PRO A 17 -13.19 -3.18 4.24
C PRO A 17 -14.72 -3.18 4.18
N SER A 18 -15.41 -2.60 5.16
CA SER A 18 -16.87 -2.43 5.15
C SER A 18 -17.33 -1.15 4.43
N VAL A 19 -16.41 -0.29 4.02
CA VAL A 19 -16.67 0.96 3.31
C VAL A 19 -16.43 0.78 1.81
N VAL A 20 -17.33 1.34 1.00
CA VAL A 20 -17.14 1.44 -0.45
C VAL A 20 -16.41 2.75 -0.74
N TYR A 21 -15.20 2.63 -1.27
CA TYR A 21 -14.38 3.76 -1.68
C TYR A 21 -14.63 4.13 -3.14
N ALA A 22 -14.45 5.41 -3.47
CA ALA A 22 -14.37 5.80 -4.88
C ALA A 22 -13.09 5.25 -5.51
N ASN A 23 -13.06 5.16 -6.84
CA ASN A 23 -11.84 4.78 -7.56
C ASN A 23 -10.68 5.70 -7.14
N ASP A 24 -9.49 5.11 -7.01
CA ASP A 24 -8.23 5.78 -6.67
C ASP A 24 -8.12 6.38 -5.26
N GLU A 25 -9.09 6.16 -4.36
CA GLU A 25 -8.96 6.57 -2.95
C GLU A 25 -8.09 5.59 -2.14
N LEU A 26 -8.18 4.30 -2.45
CA LEU A 26 -7.37 3.26 -1.81
C LEU A 26 -5.95 3.27 -2.38
N ASN A 27 -5.02 3.83 -1.62
CA ASN A 27 -3.60 3.88 -1.96
C ASN A 27 -2.78 3.29 -0.82
N ALA A 28 -1.81 2.46 -1.16
CA ALA A 28 -0.87 1.94 -0.19
C ALA A 28 0.52 1.73 -0.78
N TRP A 29 1.53 1.83 0.07
CA TRP A 29 2.94 1.60 -0.28
C TRP A 29 3.69 0.90 0.86
N CYS A 30 4.83 0.28 0.54
CA CYS A 30 5.64 -0.45 1.50
C CYS A 30 6.67 0.45 2.20
N ASP A 31 7.35 -0.07 3.23
CA ASP A 31 8.36 0.67 4.00
C ASP A 31 9.46 1.25 3.09
N ALA A 32 9.98 0.46 2.16
CA ALA A 32 11.03 0.90 1.24
C ALA A 32 10.54 2.02 0.30
N CYS A 33 9.27 2.01 -0.09
CA CYS A 33 8.69 3.10 -0.87
C CYS A 33 8.55 4.37 -0.02
N ASP A 34 8.18 4.23 1.25
CA ASP A 34 8.03 5.35 2.19
C ASP A 34 9.36 6.05 2.46
N GLU A 35 10.44 5.28 2.61
CA GLU A 35 11.80 5.82 2.77
C GLU A 35 12.21 6.68 1.56
N VAL A 36 11.92 6.19 0.34
CA VAL A 36 12.21 6.95 -0.89
C VAL A 36 11.33 8.18 -0.97
N LEU A 37 10.01 8.05 -0.75
CA LEU A 37 9.06 9.16 -0.77
C LEU A 37 9.45 10.26 0.23
N THR A 38 9.77 9.88 1.47
CA THR A 38 10.20 10.80 2.52
C THR A 38 11.49 11.52 2.14
N ARG A 39 12.44 10.82 1.48
CA ARG A 39 13.70 11.43 1.03
C ARG A 39 13.49 12.45 -0.09
N VAL A 40 12.66 12.14 -1.08
CA VAL A 40 12.44 13.01 -2.25
C VAL A 40 11.36 14.06 -2.03
N GLY A 41 10.52 13.89 -1.01
CA GLY A 41 9.51 14.83 -0.54
C GLY A 41 8.14 14.71 -1.21
N GLU A 42 8.05 14.06 -2.37
CA GLU A 42 6.80 13.88 -3.12
C GLU A 42 6.83 12.68 -4.07
N TRP A 43 5.66 12.31 -4.58
CA TRP A 43 5.57 11.40 -5.71
C TRP A 43 6.06 12.09 -6.98
N ASN A 44 7.16 11.58 -7.55
CA ASN A 44 7.81 12.10 -8.74
C ASN A 44 8.45 10.93 -9.51
N ASP A 45 9.11 11.22 -10.65
CA ASP A 45 9.73 10.21 -11.52
C ASP A 45 10.67 9.24 -10.76
N GLU A 46 11.37 9.70 -9.71
CA GLU A 46 12.28 8.88 -8.92
C GLU A 46 11.52 7.93 -7.97
N SER A 47 10.59 8.46 -7.17
CA SER A 47 9.81 7.66 -6.22
C SER A 47 8.84 6.73 -6.92
N GLU A 48 8.19 7.18 -8.00
CA GLU A 48 7.29 6.35 -8.82
C GLU A 48 8.07 5.26 -9.58
N GLY A 49 9.24 5.60 -10.12
CA GLY A 49 10.12 4.65 -10.82
C GLY A 49 10.65 3.54 -9.91
N PHE A 50 10.92 3.87 -8.64
CA PHE A 50 11.26 2.88 -7.60
C PHE A 50 10.04 2.03 -7.22
N ALA A 51 8.92 2.67 -6.88
CA ALA A 51 7.75 2.03 -6.30
C ALA A 51 7.04 1.07 -7.27
N LYS A 52 7.06 1.36 -8.57
CA LYS A 52 6.44 0.52 -9.63
C LYS A 52 5.00 0.12 -9.25
N ILE A 53 4.20 1.11 -8.86
CA ILE A 53 2.82 0.96 -8.38
C ILE A 53 1.97 0.17 -9.40
N LYS A 54 1.06 -0.66 -8.89
CA LYS A 54 0.15 -1.48 -9.69
C LYS A 54 -1.28 -1.30 -9.19
N VAL A 55 -2.22 -1.20 -10.12
CA VAL A 55 -3.65 -1.21 -9.82
C VAL A 55 -4.11 -2.62 -9.46
N VAL A 56 -4.94 -2.72 -8.43
CA VAL A 56 -5.55 -3.96 -7.92
C VAL A 56 -7.00 -3.70 -7.54
N CYS A 57 -7.81 -4.75 -7.34
CA CYS A 57 -9.14 -4.57 -6.74
C CYS A 57 -9.04 -4.31 -5.23
N ASP A 58 -10.13 -3.80 -4.67
CA ASP A 58 -10.34 -3.61 -3.22
C ASP A 58 -10.08 -4.87 -2.40
N ALA A 59 -10.54 -6.04 -2.85
CA ALA A 59 -10.30 -7.31 -2.16
C ALA A 59 -8.78 -7.60 -2.02
N CYS A 60 -8.03 -7.46 -3.12
CA CYS A 60 -6.58 -7.63 -3.11
C CYS A 60 -5.88 -6.57 -2.23
N PHE A 61 -6.40 -5.34 -2.20
CA PHE A 61 -5.88 -4.27 -1.34
C PHE A 61 -5.99 -4.65 0.15
N PHE A 62 -7.17 -5.10 0.60
CA PHE A 62 -7.38 -5.48 1.99
C PHE A 62 -6.66 -6.78 2.38
N ASP A 63 -6.51 -7.73 1.45
CA ASP A 63 -5.66 -8.92 1.66
C ASP A 63 -4.19 -8.54 1.95
N MET A 64 -3.66 -7.53 1.26
CA MET A 64 -2.32 -7.01 1.54
C MET A 64 -2.27 -6.30 2.89
N LYS A 65 -3.28 -5.50 3.21
CA LYS A 65 -3.36 -4.81 4.50
C LYS A 65 -3.33 -5.80 5.66
N GLU A 66 -4.12 -6.87 5.55
CA GLU A 66 -4.19 -7.93 6.55
C GLU A 66 -2.85 -8.65 6.73
N LEU A 67 -2.17 -8.99 5.61
CA LEU A 67 -0.85 -9.61 5.62
C LEU A 67 0.20 -8.75 6.32
N ASN A 68 0.24 -7.45 5.99
CA ASN A 68 1.32 -6.56 6.44
C ASN A 68 1.09 -6.02 7.85
N LEU A 69 -0.16 -5.88 8.29
CA LEU A 69 -0.50 -5.44 9.65
C LEU A 69 -0.66 -6.61 10.64
N GLY A 70 -0.50 -7.86 10.17
CA GLY A 70 -0.52 -9.04 11.04
C GLY A 70 -1.91 -9.44 11.54
N TYR A 71 -2.97 -9.03 10.85
CA TYR A 71 -4.35 -9.44 11.19
C TYR A 71 -4.67 -10.88 10.76
N ARG A 72 -3.83 -11.47 9.90
CA ARG A 72 -3.88 -12.92 9.59
C ARG A 72 -3.42 -13.71 10.81
N VAL A 73 -4.36 -14.02 11.69
CA VAL A 73 -4.23 -15.16 12.59
C VAL A 73 -4.22 -16.42 11.72
N GLY A 74 -3.08 -17.10 11.69
CA GLY A 74 -2.94 -18.41 11.05
C GLY A 74 -3.81 -19.48 11.69
#